data_AF-A0A497NUH1-F1
#
_entry.id   AF-A0A497NUH1-F1
#
_cell.length_a   1.000
_cell.length_b   1.000
_cell.length_c   1.000
_cell.angle_alpha   90.00
_cell.angle_beta   90.00
_cell.angle_gamma   90.00
#
_symmetry.space_group_name_H-M   'P 1'
#
loop_
_entity.id
_entity.type
_entity.pdbx_description
1 polymer ?
#
loop_
_entity_poly.entity_id
_entity_poly.type
_entity_poly.pdbx_seq_one_letter_code
_entity_poly.pdbx_strand_id
1 'polypeptide(L)' 'MEKTKVVGLTFIIIGLALMLHHYIFWQRMADLKDMMHHEFFEAIFFTAGITLIISACVTAKQKGK' A
#
# COMPACT_ATOMS: atom_id res chain seq x y z
N MET A 1 9.81 -11.35 -11.86
CA MET A 1 9.87 -10.63 -10.57
C MET A 1 9.75 -11.63 -9.44
N GLU A 2 10.46 -11.44 -8.32
CA GLU A 2 10.19 -12.22 -7.12
C GLU A 2 8.75 -12.01 -6.67
N LYS A 3 8.09 -13.09 -6.22
CA LYS A 3 6.67 -13.09 -5.82
C LYS A 3 6.37 -11.97 -4.81
N THR A 4 7.29 -11.72 -3.88
CA THR A 4 7.20 -10.63 -2.88
C THR A 4 7.12 -9.25 -3.50
N LYS A 5 7.88 -8.98 -4.58
CA LYS A 5 7.83 -7.69 -5.28
C LYS A 5 6.50 -7.49 -6.01
N VAL A 6 5.96 -8.57 -6.59
CA VAL A 6 4.65 -8.54 -7.26
C VAL A 6 3.55 -8.25 -6.24
N VAL A 7 3.52 -8.99 -5.12
CA VAL A 7 2.54 -8.78 -4.05
C VAL A 7 2.65 -7.37 -3.45
N GLY A 8 3.88 -6.90 -3.20
CA GLY A 8 4.12 -5.55 -2.70
C GLY A 8 3.60 -4.48 -3.66
N LEU A 9 3.84 -4.62 -4.96
CA LEU A 9 3.33 -3.70 -5.98
C LEU A 9 1.79 -3.75 -6.06
N THR A 10 1.18 -4.93 -6.00
CA THR A 10 -0.28 -5.08 -5.97
C THR A 10 -0.89 -4.35 -4.79
N PHE A 11 -0.30 -4.45 -3.60
CA PHE A 11 -0.78 -3.74 -2.41
C PHE A 11 -0.67 -2.21 -2.55
N ILE A 12 0.42 -1.71 -3.13
CA ILE A 12 0.55 -0.27 -3.42
C ILE A 12 -0.56 0.20 -4.38
N ILE A 13 -0.80 -0.56 -5.46
CA ILE A 13 -1.84 -0.21 -6.45
C ILE A 13 -3.23 -0.23 -5.81
N ILE A 14 -3.55 -1.24 -5.00
CA ILE A 14 -4.83 -1.32 -4.28
C ILE A 14 -4.99 -0.14 -3.31
N GLY A 15 -3.95 0.17 -2.52
CA GLY A 15 -3.98 1.31 -1.60
C GLY A 15 -4.24 2.63 -2.34
N LEU A 16 -3.56 2.87 -3.47
CA LEU A 16 -3.78 4.06 -4.30
C LEU A 16 -5.18 4.09 -4.94
N ALA A 17 -5.69 2.94 -5.38
CA ALA A 17 -7.02 2.84 -5.96
C ALA A 17 -8.11 3.16 -4.92
N LEU A 18 -7.94 2.71 -3.68
CA LEU A 18 -8.83 3.04 -2.57
C LEU A 18 -8.76 4.54 -2.25
N MET A 19 -7.56 5.13 -2.16
CA MET A 19 -7.41 6.58 -1.96
C MET A 19 -8.12 7.38 -3.06
N LEU A 20 -7.99 6.96 -4.32
CA LEU A 20 -8.66 7.61 -5.43
C LEU A 20 -10.18 7.44 -5.36
N HIS A 21 -10.65 6.23 -5.02
CA HIS A 21 -12.07 5.96 -4.80
C HIS A 21 -12.62 6.89 -3.71
N HIS A 22 -11.99 6.92 -2.54
CA HIS A 22 -12.43 7.75 -1.43
C HIS A 22 -12.43 9.25 -1.80
N TYR A 23 -11.39 9.74 -2.49
CA TYR A 23 -11.34 11.13 -2.96
C TYR A 23 -12.48 11.50 -3.92
N ILE A 24 -12.82 10.63 -4.87
CA ILE A 24 -13.87 10.90 -5.87
C ILE A 24 -15.26 10.87 -5.24
N PHE A 25 -15.54 9.91 -4.35
CA PHE A 25 -16.88 9.70 -3.81
C PHE A 25 -17.20 10.57 -2.58
N TRP A 26 -16.22 10.84 -1.72
CA TRP A 26 -16.44 11.58 -0.47
C TRP A 26 -15.90 13.02 -0.48
N GLN A 27 -15.12 13.43 -1.49
CA GLN A 27 -14.57 14.80 -1.66
C GLN A 27 -13.79 15.33 -0.44
N ARG A 28 -13.45 14.45 0.52
CA ARG A 28 -12.78 14.79 1.77
C ARG A 28 -11.61 13.83 1.93
N MET A 29 -10.41 14.38 2.10
CA MET A 29 -9.18 13.58 2.22
C MET A 29 -8.92 13.03 3.62
N ALA A 30 -9.62 13.55 4.64
CA ALA A 30 -9.47 13.17 6.03
C ALA A 30 -10.82 13.33 6.74
N ASP A 31 -11.53 12.24 6.99
CA ASP A 31 -12.73 12.19 7.82
C ASP A 31 -12.54 11.21 8.98
N LEU A 32 -12.57 11.71 10.21
CA LEU A 32 -12.48 10.90 11.43
C LEU A 32 -13.51 9.77 11.48
N LYS A 33 -14.67 9.93 10.83
CA LYS A 33 -15.70 8.89 10.76
C LYS A 33 -15.34 7.79 9.76
N ASP A 34 -14.64 8.13 8.69
CA ASP A 34 -14.21 7.20 7.65
C ASP A 34 -12.79 6.64 7.90
N MET A 35 -12.09 7.23 8.87
CA MET A 35 -10.75 6.82 9.29
C MET A 35 -10.67 5.35 9.69
N MET A 36 -11.77 4.76 10.19
CA MET A 36 -11.82 3.34 10.57
C MET A 36 -12.15 2.38 9.41
N HIS A 37 -12.50 2.87 8.21
CA HIS A 37 -13.02 2.02 7.13
C HIS A 37 -12.34 2.21 5.78
N HIS A 38 -12.13 3.44 5.31
CA HIS A 38 -11.45 3.65 4.02
C HIS A 38 -10.00 4.03 4.24
N GLU A 39 -9.76 5.07 5.05
CA GLU A 39 -8.41 5.60 5.26
C GLU A 39 -7.49 4.60 5.99
N PHE A 40 -8.03 3.79 6.92
CA PHE A 40 -7.28 2.72 7.59
C PHE A 40 -6.77 1.67 6.61
N PHE A 41 -7.63 1.20 5.71
CA PHE A 41 -7.27 0.17 4.75
C PHE A 41 -6.34 0.72 3.66
N GLU A 42 -6.58 1.94 3.20
CA GLU A 42 -5.67 2.68 2.31
C GLU A 42 -4.26 2.73 2.90
N ALA A 43 -4.13 3.18 4.14
CA ALA A 43 -2.86 3.28 4.84
C ALA A 43 -2.20 1.91 5.02
N ILE A 44 -2.96 0.88 5.42
CA ILE A 44 -2.42 -0.48 5.60
C ILE A 44 -1.93 -1.06 4.28
N PHE A 45 -2.73 -1.03 3.22
CA PHE A 45 -2.33 -1.60 1.93
C PHE A 45 -1.13 -0.86 1.36
N PHE A 46 -1.10 0.47 1.47
CA PHE A 46 0.01 1.27 0.98
C PHE A 46 1.30 1.00 1.76
N THR A 47 1.25 1.02 3.09
CA THR A 47 2.43 0.79 3.95
C THR A 47 2.92 -0.66 3.88
N ALA A 48 2.02 -1.65 3.85
CA ALA A 48 2.39 -3.06 3.68
C ALA A 48 3.04 -3.29 2.30
N GLY A 49 2.50 -2.69 1.24
CA GLY A 49 3.07 -2.77 -0.10
C GLY A 49 4.50 -2.20 -0.18
N ILE A 50 4.72 -1.00 0.36
CA ILE A 50 6.05 -0.39 0.45
C ILE A 50 7.01 -1.26 1.26
N THR A 51 6.56 -1.77 2.41
CA THR A 51 7.37 -2.61 3.30
C THR A 51 7.83 -3.90 2.60
N LEU A 52 6.94 -4.55 1.84
CA LEU A 52 7.26 -5.75 1.07
C LEU A 52 8.28 -5.47 -0.04
N ILE A 53 8.17 -4.33 -0.72
CA ILE A 53 9.13 -3.91 -1.74
C ILE A 53 10.51 -3.67 -1.10
N ILE A 54 10.56 -2.91 0.00
CA ILE A 54 11.82 -2.61 0.72
C ILE A 54 12.45 -3.91 1.23
N SER A 55 11.65 -4.77 1.88
CA SER A 55 12.11 -6.06 2.38
C SER A 55 12.71 -6.92 1.26
N ALA A 56 12.02 -7.05 0.13
CA ALA A 56 12.52 -7.80 -1.02
C ALA A 56 13.85 -7.22 -1.57
N CYS A 57 14.02 -5.89 -1.57
CA CYS A 57 15.26 -5.24 -1.96
C CYS A 57 16.41 -5.51 -0.98
N VAL A 58 16.13 -5.46 0.34
CA VAL A 58 17.11 -5.76 1.39
C VAL A 58 17.54 -7.22 1.31
N THR A 59 16.60 -8.16 1.20
CA THR A 59 16.89 -9.60 1.07
C THR A 59 17.69 -9.90 -0.20
N ALA A 60 17.36 -9.28 -1.34
CA ALA A 60 18.14 -9.44 -2.57
C ALA A 60 19.58 -8.94 -2.41
N LYS A 61 19.79 -7.82 -1.70
CA LYS A 61 21.12 -7.29 -1.39
C LYS A 61 21.94 -8.21 -0.49
N GLN A 62 21.28 -8.92 0.44
CA GLN A 62 21.95 -9.88 1.31
C GLN A 62 22.33 -11.19 0.62
N LYS A 63 21.55 -11.66 -0.35
CA LYS A 63 21.87 -12.87 -1.15
C LYS A 63 22.99 -12.67 -2.17
N GLY A 64 23.27 -11.42 -2.57
CA GLY A 64 24.33 -11.07 -3.52
C GLY A 64 25.66 -10.67 -2.88
N LYS A 65 25.78 -10.77 -1.56
CA LYS A 65 27.02 -10.68 -0.78
C LYS A 65 27.46 -12.07 -0.36
#